data_AF-A0A0B6YQ20-F1
#
_entry.id   AF-A0A0B6YQ20-F1
#
_cell.length_a   1.000
_cell.length_b   1.000
_cell.length_c   1.000
_cell.angle_alpha   90.00
_cell.angle_beta   90.00
_cell.angle_gamma   90.00
#
_symmetry.space_group_name_H-M   'P 1'
#
loop_
_entity.id
_entity.type
_entity.pdbx_description
1 polymer ?
#
loop_
_entity_poly.entity_id
_entity_poly.type
_entity_poly.pdbx_seq_one_letter_code
_entity_poly.pdbx_strand_id
1 'polypeptide(L)'
;VQDKACICDVIETALTLGLMGYPFVMADGVTVKLETEQNKTQGEVKPSKELYIRWLQLAMMFPVFQFSYVPWEYDLEVVNVTQNLSARRNQIVIAEILNIDL
;
A
#
# COMPACT_ATOMS: atom_id res chain seq x y z
N VAL A 1 0.09 18.57 18.15
CA VAL A 1 -0.13 17.12 18.30
C VAL A 1 0.60 16.48 17.14
N GLN A 2 1.55 15.60 17.44
CA GLN A 2 2.56 15.12 16.49
C GLN A 2 1.93 14.59 15.20
N ASP A 3 2.29 15.16 14.05
CA ASP A 3 1.87 14.72 12.72
C ASP A 3 2.30 13.26 12.50
N LYS A 4 1.39 12.34 12.81
CA LYS A 4 1.61 10.91 12.63
C LYS A 4 1.09 10.55 11.24
N ALA A 5 2.00 10.23 10.33
CA ALA A 5 1.64 9.61 9.05
C ALA A 5 0.78 8.35 9.31
N CYS A 6 -0.39 8.28 8.68
CA CYS A 6 -1.36 7.18 8.81
C CYS A 6 -1.70 6.58 7.44
N ILE A 7 -2.13 5.32 7.45
CA ILE A 7 -2.91 4.75 6.33
C ILE A 7 -4.36 5.12 6.62
N CYS A 8 -4.91 6.04 5.84
CA CYS A 8 -6.24 6.59 6.00
C CYS A 8 -6.95 6.57 4.63
N ASP A 9 -8.27 6.52 4.59
CA ASP A 9 -9.11 6.62 3.38
C ASP A 9 -9.07 5.44 2.38
N VAL A 10 -8.18 4.45 2.56
CA VAL A 10 -7.97 3.38 1.57
C VAL A 10 -9.13 2.37 1.53
N ILE A 11 -9.69 1.99 2.68
CA ILE A 11 -10.67 0.89 2.75
C ILE A 11 -12.04 1.35 2.27
N GLU A 12 -12.48 2.49 2.77
CA GLU A 12 -13.71 3.15 2.38
C GLU A 12 -13.73 3.50 0.89
N THR A 13 -12.62 3.99 0.34
CA THR A 13 -12.53 4.32 -1.09
C THR A 13 -12.60 3.05 -1.92
N ALA A 14 -11.90 1.99 -1.52
CA ALA A 14 -11.94 0.69 -2.19
C ALA A 14 -13.35 0.09 -2.22
N LEU A 15 -14.05 0.11 -1.09
CA LEU A 15 -15.41 -0.39 -0.97
C LEU A 15 -16.40 0.46 -1.79
N THR A 16 -16.26 1.78 -1.74
CA THR A 16 -17.10 2.70 -2.52
C THR A 16 -16.93 2.46 -4.02
N LEU A 17 -15.69 2.33 -4.49
CA LEU A 17 -15.39 2.01 -5.89
C LEU A 17 -15.91 0.62 -6.28
N GLY A 18 -15.79 -0.37 -5.40
CA GLY A 18 -16.37 -1.71 -5.60
C GLY A 18 -17.89 -1.67 -5.78
N LEU A 19 -18.60 -0.89 -4.95
CA LEU A 19 -20.05 -0.70 -5.08
C LEU A 19 -20.44 0.04 -6.36
N MET A 20 -19.58 0.94 -6.86
CA MET A 20 -19.78 1.64 -8.14
C MET A 20 -19.47 0.76 -9.37
N GLY A 21 -19.04 -0.49 -9.18
CA GLY A 21 -18.73 -1.42 -10.26
C GLY A 21 -17.29 -1.33 -10.78
N TYR A 22 -16.35 -0.80 -9.99
CA TYR A 22 -14.92 -0.84 -10.30
C TYR A 22 -14.25 -1.99 -9.53
N PRO A 23 -14.09 -3.19 -10.14
CA PRO A 23 -13.52 -4.35 -9.45
C PRO A 23 -12.00 -4.27 -9.28
N PHE A 24 -11.29 -3.55 -10.16
CA PHE A 24 -9.83 -3.46 -10.15
C PHE A 24 -9.34 -2.17 -9.51
N VAL A 25 -9.30 -2.16 -8.18
CA VAL A 25 -8.81 -1.04 -7.38
C VAL A 25 -7.40 -1.31 -6.84
N MET A 26 -6.62 -0.24 -6.65
CA MET A 26 -5.28 -0.27 -6.05
C MET A 26 -5.30 0.51 -4.74
N ALA A 27 -4.56 0.02 -3.74
CA ALA A 27 -4.28 0.77 -2.53
C ALA A 27 -3.07 1.69 -2.74
N ASP A 28 -3.30 2.94 -3.15
CA ASP A 28 -2.28 3.99 -3.09
C ASP A 28 -2.43 4.75 -1.77
N GLY A 29 -1.51 4.52 -0.83
CA GLY A 29 -1.68 4.97 0.57
C GLY A 29 -0.39 5.28 1.32
N VAL A 30 0.76 5.15 0.69
CA VAL A 30 2.07 5.52 1.26
C VAL A 30 2.55 6.82 0.63
N THR A 31 1.72 7.86 0.74
CA THR A 31 2.20 9.22 0.55
C THR A 31 2.15 9.90 1.91
N VAL A 32 3.33 10.26 2.44
CA VAL A 32 3.38 11.10 3.63
C VAL A 32 2.86 12.48 3.22
N LYS A 33 1.59 12.76 3.50
CA LYS A 33 1.07 14.13 3.51
C LYS A 33 1.79 14.84 4.65
N LEU A 34 2.92 15.48 4.34
CA LEU A 34 3.51 16.46 5.23
C LEU A 34 2.54 17.63 5.22
N GLU A 35 1.68 17.70 6.24
CA GLU A 35 1.02 18.95 6.55
C GLU A 35 2.13 19.99 6.69
N THR A 36 2.04 20.99 5.82
CA THR A 36 3.11 21.93 5.57
C THR A 36 3.21 22.87 6.77
N GLU A 37 3.92 22.47 7.81
CA GLU A 37 4.59 23.45 8.66
C GLU A 37 5.76 24.00 7.83
N GLN A 38 5.53 25.22 7.35
CA GLN A 38 6.42 26.05 6.55
C GLN A 38 7.89 25.89 7.01
N ASN A 39 8.78 25.60 6.05
CA ASN A 39 10.25 25.55 6.19
C ASN A 39 10.92 24.21 6.48
N LYS A 40 10.49 23.09 5.88
CA LYS A 40 11.43 22.01 5.55
C LYS A 40 11.29 21.59 4.10
N THR A 41 12.42 21.67 3.41
CA THR A 41 12.72 21.18 2.06
C THR A 41 11.79 20.06 1.58
N GLN A 42 11.23 20.24 0.38
CA GLN A 42 10.58 19.22 -0.45
C GLN A 42 11.49 17.99 -0.62
N GLY A 43 11.50 17.11 0.38
CA GLY A 43 11.98 15.75 0.28
C GLY A 43 10.80 14.87 0.63
N GLU A 44 10.45 13.96 -0.27
CA GLU A 44 9.54 12.87 0.04
C GLU A 44 10.02 12.18 1.32
N VAL A 45 9.34 12.44 2.44
CA VAL A 45 9.66 11.77 3.68
C VAL A 45 9.15 10.35 3.55
N LYS A 46 10.08 9.42 3.38
CA LYS A 46 9.83 7.98 3.39
C LYS A 46 9.09 7.60 4.69
N PRO A 47 8.01 6.78 4.64
CA PRO A 47 7.30 6.40 5.85
C PRO A 47 8.19 5.51 6.74
N SER A 48 7.83 5.42 8.02
CA SER A 48 8.52 4.51 8.95
C SER A 48 8.43 3.06 8.47
N LYS A 49 9.43 2.25 8.83
CA LYS A 49 9.48 0.82 8.48
C LYS A 49 8.19 0.08 8.88
N GLU A 50 7.68 0.34 10.08
CA GLU A 50 6.44 -0.30 10.55
C GLU A 50 5.25 0.10 9.68
N LEU A 51 5.09 1.40 9.39
CA LEU A 51 4.00 1.89 8.57
C LEU A 51 4.06 1.30 7.15
N TYR A 52 5.27 1.22 6.57
CA TYR A 52 5.49 0.60 5.27
C TYR A 52 5.11 -0.89 5.26
N ILE A 53 5.50 -1.66 6.28
CA ILE A 53 5.14 -3.08 6.39
C ILE A 53 3.61 -3.24 6.52
N ARG A 54 2.94 -2.40 7.32
CA ARG A 54 1.48 -2.43 7.47
C ARG A 54 0.77 -2.12 6.17
N TRP A 55 1.23 -1.10 5.45
CA TRP A 55 0.70 -0.79 4.13
C TRP A 55 0.94 -1.91 3.14
N LEU A 56 2.13 -2.53 3.14
CA LEU A 56 2.46 -3.64 2.24
C LEU A 56 1.52 -4.85 2.47
N GLN A 57 1.24 -5.18 3.72
CA GLN A 57 0.29 -6.24 4.09
C GLN A 57 -1.12 -5.95 3.55
N LEU A 58 -1.56 -4.69 3.63
CA LEU A 58 -2.86 -4.25 3.12
C LEU A 58 -2.88 -4.25 1.58
N ALA A 59 -1.92 -3.58 0.94
CA ALA A 59 -1.89 -3.34 -0.49
C ALA A 59 -1.69 -4.62 -1.32
N MET A 60 -0.98 -5.64 -0.79
CA MET A 60 -0.85 -6.92 -1.48
C MET A 60 -2.15 -7.72 -1.57
N MET A 61 -3.17 -7.40 -0.78
CA MET A 61 -4.50 -8.03 -0.85
C MET A 61 -5.42 -7.34 -1.86
N PHE A 62 -4.99 -6.24 -2.47
CA PHE A 62 -5.76 -5.56 -3.50
C PHE A 62 -5.55 -6.20 -4.88
N PRO A 63 -6.55 -6.09 -5.78
CA PRO A 63 -6.45 -6.63 -7.12
C PRO A 63 -5.22 -6.14 -7.89
N VAL A 64 -4.93 -4.85 -7.76
CA VAL A 64 -3.76 -4.21 -8.37
C VAL A 64 -2.84 -3.69 -7.26
N PHE A 65 -1.53 -3.90 -7.44
CA PHE A 65 -0.50 -3.53 -6.47
C PHE A 65 0.68 -2.86 -7.18
N GLN A 66 1.20 -1.77 -6.58
CA GLN A 66 2.38 -1.05 -7.04
C GLN A 66 3.24 -0.67 -5.84
N PHE A 67 4.57 -0.69 -5.99
CA PHE A 67 5.49 -0.18 -4.99
C PHE A 67 5.61 1.35 -5.07
N SER A 68 5.29 2.06 -3.99
CA SER A 68 5.61 3.49 -3.85
C SER A 68 7.09 3.69 -3.53
N TYR A 69 7.65 2.85 -2.65
CA TYR A 69 9.08 2.74 -2.36
C TYR A 69 9.51 1.29 -2.53
N VAL A 70 10.75 1.08 -2.96
CA VAL A 70 11.26 -0.27 -3.17
C VAL A 70 11.72 -0.89 -1.83
N PRO A 71 11.44 -2.19 -1.59
CA PRO A 71 11.71 -2.84 -0.29
C PRO A 71 13.16 -2.77 0.18
N TRP A 72 14.12 -2.85 -0.75
CA TRP A 72 15.57 -2.87 -0.45
C TRP A 72 16.12 -1.54 0.02
N GLU A 73 15.38 -0.44 -0.12
CA GLU A 73 15.75 0.85 0.47
C GLU A 73 15.46 0.91 1.98
N TYR A 74 14.78 -0.08 2.57
CA TYR A 74 14.55 -0.15 4.02
C TYR A 74 15.60 -1.03 4.68
N ASP A 75 15.40 -2.35 4.65
CA ASP A 75 16.31 -3.36 5.19
C ASP A 75 15.94 -4.75 4.66
N LEU A 76 16.77 -5.75 5.03
CA LEU A 76 16.57 -7.15 4.66
C LEU A 76 15.28 -7.76 5.23
N GLU A 77 14.79 -7.26 6.36
CA GLU A 77 13.54 -7.75 6.96
C GLU A 77 12.35 -7.40 6.08
N VAL A 78 12.26 -6.13 5.65
CA VAL A 78 11.22 -5.66 4.73
C VAL A 78 11.26 -6.43 3.41
N VAL A 79 12.46 -6.72 2.88
CA VAL A 79 12.61 -7.55 1.67
C VAL A 79 12.04 -8.95 1.88
N ASN A 80 12.38 -9.62 2.99
CA ASN A 80 11.87 -10.95 3.30
C ASN A 80 10.34 -10.96 3.50
N VAL A 81 9.79 -9.97 4.20
CA VAL A 81 8.34 -9.79 4.36
C VAL A 81 7.67 -9.61 2.99
N THR A 82 8.26 -8.79 2.12
CA THR A 82 7.73 -8.55 0.76
C THR A 82 7.70 -9.82 -0.07
N GLN A 83 8.75 -10.62 -0.03
CA GLN A 83 8.81 -11.90 -0.76
C GLN A 83 7.73 -12.87 -0.26
N ASN A 84 7.57 -12.99 1.05
CA ASN A 84 6.55 -13.85 1.66
C ASN A 84 5.12 -13.39 1.30
N LEU A 85 4.85 -12.08 1.34
CA LEU A 85 3.55 -11.53 0.95
C LEU A 85 3.28 -11.72 -0.55
N SER A 86 4.31 -11.56 -1.40
CA SER A 86 4.19 -11.76 -2.84
C SER A 86 3.83 -13.20 -3.19
N ALA A 87 4.48 -14.17 -2.53
CA ALA A 87 4.15 -15.58 -2.67
C ALA A 87 2.68 -15.87 -2.29
N ARG A 88 2.21 -15.30 -1.17
CA ARG A 88 0.81 -15.43 -0.73
C ARG A 88 -0.18 -14.78 -1.69
N ARG A 89 0.13 -13.58 -2.19
CA ARG A 89 -0.69 -12.87 -3.17
C ARG A 89 -0.89 -13.70 -4.43
N ASN A 90 0.16 -14.34 -4.92
CA ASN A 90 0.07 -15.19 -6.11
C ASN A 90 -0.82 -16.43 -5.90
N GLN A 91 -0.85 -16.97 -4.69
CA GLN A 91 -1.66 -18.15 -4.36
C GLN A 91 -3.14 -17.83 -4.16
N ILE A 92 -3.44 -16.68 -3.53
CA ILE A 92 -4.80 -16.33 -3.12
C ILE A 92 -5.41 -15.33 -4.09
N VAL A 93 -4.81 -14.14 -4.18
CA VAL A 93 -5.41 -13.00 -4.89
C VAL A 93 -5.37 -13.18 -6.40
N ILE A 94 -4.21 -13.58 -6.96
CA ILE A 94 -4.06 -13.75 -8.41
C ILE A 94 -4.89 -14.92 -8.93
N ALA A 95 -4.97 -16.02 -8.18
CA ALA A 95 -5.79 -17.16 -8.56
C ALA A 95 -7.27 -16.78 -8.71
N GLU A 96 -7.81 -16.01 -7.75
CA GLU A 96 -9.19 -15.53 -7.83
C GLU A 96 -9.42 -14.52 -8.94
N ILE A 97 -8.48 -13.59 -9.16
CA ILE A 97 -8.60 -12.57 -10.22
C ILE A 97 -8.65 -13.21 -11.61
N LEU A 98 -7.83 -14.24 -11.84
CA LEU A 98 -7.80 -14.94 -13.13
C LEU A 98 -9.08 -15.75 -13.41
N ASN A 99 -9.87 -16.06 -12.37
CA ASN A 99 -11.12 -16.79 -12.49
C ASN A 99 -12.35 -15.88 -12.69
N ILE A 100 -12.17 -14.56 -12.75
CA ILE A 100 -13.27 -13.62 -12.99
C ILE A 100 -13.61 -13.63 -14.49
N ASP A 101 -14.78 -14.17 -14.83
CA ASP A 101 -15.38 -13.98 -16.15
C ASP A 101 -15.87 -12.52 -16.27
N LEU A 102 -15.26 -11.75 -17.18
CA LEU A 102 -15.68 -10.38 -17.54
C LEU A 102 -16.70 -10.37 -18.68
#